data_AF-A0A8S1CAS0-F1
#
_entry.id   AF-A0A8S1CAS0-F1
#
_cell.length_a   1.000
_cell.length_b   1.000
_cell.length_c   1.000
_cell.angle_alpha   90.00
_cell.angle_beta   90.00
_cell.angle_gamma   90.00
#
_symmetry.space_group_name_H-M   'P 1'
#
loop_
_entity.id
_entity.type
_entity.pdbx_description
1 polymer ?
#
loop_
_entity_poly.entity_id
_entity_poly.type
_entity_poly.pdbx_seq_one_letter_code
_entity_poly.pdbx_strand_id
1 'polypeptide(L)'
;MVVMLLLPTFSVLKWRPLFSFCAKFGRKIMYVNYLHELRQHLHFDQLHIPQPVLEHDERLMAKLRPSQKPQVSLPETHQASATSSSVFHAQLPTQQFGVSLQFIRDHSPADDDFIPPVVRQCVEFLSQPDALETEGIFRRSASTVLVREIKSQCNMGHKPDFNGDVHMAAVLLKTFLRQLDEPLMTYELYDEICAFQTLDKDERSRTVKIMILEKLPEDNYRTLKYIMQFLSKVMDRSDLNKMTSANLAVVFGPNLVWPQHGQMTLSSIGPINQFTDFLLTNQDEIFII
;
A
#
# COMPACT_ATOMS: atom_id res chain seq x y z
N MET A 1 11.75 -2.80 5.60
CA MET A 1 12.93 -2.54 6.45
C MET A 1 12.60 -3.15 7.80
N VAL A 2 13.36 -4.14 8.25
CA VAL A 2 13.14 -4.71 9.59
C VAL A 2 14.08 -3.96 10.52
N VAL A 3 13.53 -3.18 11.44
CA VAL A 3 14.33 -2.42 12.39
C VAL A 3 14.34 -3.21 13.70
N MET A 4 15.53 -3.64 14.13
CA MET A 4 15.72 -4.36 15.39
C MET A 4 16.34 -3.43 16.42
N LEU A 5 15.72 -3.35 17.61
CA LEU A 5 16.32 -2.70 18.76
C LEU A 5 17.43 -3.57 19.35
N LEU A 6 18.61 -2.98 19.55
CA LEU A 6 19.66 -3.59 20.36
C LEU A 6 19.40 -3.27 21.83
N LEU A 7 18.77 -4.19 22.55
CA LEU A 7 18.74 -4.17 24.01
C LEU A 7 19.97 -4.90 24.55
N PRO A 8 20.77 -4.30 25.46
CA PRO A 8 21.96 -4.95 26.03
C PRO A 8 21.68 -6.18 26.90
N THR A 9 20.42 -6.56 27.14
CA THR A 9 20.07 -7.66 28.07
C THR A 9 19.11 -8.70 27.51
N PHE A 10 18.66 -8.60 26.26
CA PHE A 10 17.81 -9.62 25.63
C PHE A 10 18.43 -10.22 24.37
N SER A 11 19.32 -11.18 24.60
CA SER A 11 19.57 -12.35 23.74
C SER A 11 19.69 -12.14 22.22
N VAL A 12 20.65 -11.32 21.77
CA VAL A 12 21.24 -11.42 20.41
C VAL A 12 21.91 -12.78 20.19
N LEU A 13 22.20 -13.53 21.25
CA LEU A 13 22.79 -14.86 21.18
C LEU A 13 21.81 -15.97 20.75
N LYS A 14 20.49 -15.83 20.94
CA LYS A 14 19.51 -16.89 20.63
C LYS A 14 19.06 -16.94 19.16
N TRP A 15 19.24 -15.86 18.41
CA TRP A 15 18.78 -15.76 17.02
C TRP A 15 19.89 -15.84 15.96
N ARG A 16 21.16 -15.85 16.38
CA ARG A 16 22.31 -16.02 15.47
C ARG A 16 22.25 -17.27 14.58
N PRO A 17 21.80 -18.45 15.03
CA PRO A 17 21.72 -19.60 14.14
C PRO A 17 20.52 -19.58 13.19
N LEU A 18 19.45 -18.80 13.46
CA LEU A 18 18.25 -18.76 12.62
C LEU A 18 18.36 -17.80 11.43
N PHE A 19 19.17 -16.74 11.54
CA PHE A 19 19.34 -15.76 10.47
C PHE A 19 20.57 -15.97 9.59
N SER A 20 21.37 -17.01 9.88
CA SER A 20 22.54 -17.37 9.05
C SER A 20 22.17 -18.06 7.73
N PHE A 21 20.89 -18.23 7.40
CA PHE A 21 20.44 -18.94 6.19
C PHE A 21 20.10 -18.02 5.00
N CYS A 22 20.28 -16.70 5.09
CA CYS A 22 19.95 -15.83 3.96
C CYS A 22 20.86 -14.59 3.87
N ALA A 23 21.97 -14.72 3.13
CA ALA A 23 22.90 -13.64 2.83
C ALA A 23 22.27 -12.41 2.13
N LYS A 24 21.04 -12.55 1.59
CA LYS A 24 20.28 -11.44 0.97
C LYS A 24 19.48 -10.59 1.98
N PHE A 25 19.24 -11.07 3.21
CA PHE A 25 18.45 -10.34 4.22
C PHE A 25 19.27 -9.36 5.06
N GLY A 26 20.58 -9.63 5.26
CA GLY A 26 21.44 -8.80 6.11
C GLY A 26 21.61 -7.35 5.65
N ARG A 27 21.43 -7.06 4.34
CA ARG A 27 21.59 -5.70 3.78
C ARG A 27 20.38 -4.77 4.02
N LYS A 28 19.27 -5.26 4.60
CA LYS A 28 18.04 -4.47 4.85
C LYS A 28 17.72 -4.28 6.34
N ILE A 29 18.68 -4.60 7.22
CA ILE A 29 18.56 -4.42 8.68
C ILE A 29 19.27 -3.13 9.05
N MET A 30 18.53 -2.22 9.67
CA MET A 30 19.07 -0.97 10.22
C MET A 30 19.11 -1.12 11.74
N TYR A 31 20.26 -0.84 12.34
CA TYR A 31 20.46 -0.89 13.78
C TYR A 31 20.33 0.53 14.34
N VAL A 32 19.51 0.68 15.37
CA VAL A 32 19.32 1.95 16.09
C VAL A 32 19.64 1.72 17.57
N ASN A 33 20.25 2.71 18.21
CA ASN A 33 20.72 2.60 19.59
C ASN A 33 19.70 3.14 20.60
N TYR A 34 18.78 4.00 20.14
CA TYR A 34 17.76 4.63 20.97
C TYR A 34 16.37 4.53 20.35
N LEU A 35 15.34 4.49 21.18
CA LEU A 35 13.94 4.43 20.73
C LEU A 35 13.53 5.67 19.92
N HIS A 36 14.08 6.84 20.23
CA HIS A 36 13.75 8.06 19.49
C HIS A 36 14.24 8.04 18.03
N GLU A 37 15.32 7.32 17.72
CA GLU A 37 15.81 7.11 16.35
C GLU A 37 14.88 6.18 15.57
N LEU A 38 14.33 5.16 16.25
CA LEU A 38 13.33 4.26 15.67
C LEU A 38 12.05 5.02 15.25
N ARG A 39 11.67 6.05 16.02
CA ARG A 39 10.45 6.85 15.84
C ARG A 39 10.41 7.63 14.53
N GLN A 40 11.58 7.97 13.97
CA GLN A 40 11.67 8.69 12.71
C GLN A 40 11.37 7.81 11.48
N HIS A 41 11.35 6.49 11.68
CA HIS A 41 11.23 5.51 10.60
C HIS A 41 10.02 4.59 10.73
N LEU A 42 9.32 4.60 11.87
CA LEU A 42 8.16 3.76 12.18
C LEU A 42 7.13 4.54 13.02
N HIS A 43 5.84 4.32 12.74
CA HIS A 43 4.73 4.87 13.53
C HIS A 43 4.71 4.21 14.93
N PHE A 44 5.25 4.91 15.92
CA PHE A 44 5.46 4.41 17.29
C PHE A 44 4.18 3.98 18.00
N ASP A 45 3.06 4.64 17.70
CA ASP A 45 1.79 4.45 18.41
C ASP A 45 1.12 3.10 18.11
N GLN A 46 1.67 2.33 17.16
CA GLN A 46 1.19 1.01 16.74
C GLN A 46 2.09 -0.14 17.21
N LEU A 47 3.22 0.16 17.87
CA LEU A 47 4.17 -0.84 18.35
C LEU A 47 4.00 -1.03 19.86
N HIS A 48 3.56 -2.21 20.27
CA HIS A 48 3.58 -2.61 21.69
C HIS A 48 5.02 -2.88 22.14
N ILE A 49 5.72 -1.82 22.54
CA ILE A 49 7.07 -1.90 23.11
C ILE A 49 6.94 -2.31 24.58
N PRO A 50 7.52 -3.44 25.01
CA PRO A 50 7.46 -3.86 26.41
C PRO A 50 8.05 -2.81 27.35
N GLN A 51 7.41 -2.57 28.50
CA GLN A 51 7.84 -1.63 29.55
C GLN A 51 9.34 -1.70 29.91
N PRO A 52 9.97 -2.89 30.04
CA PRO A 52 11.40 -2.98 30.35
C PRO A 52 12.32 -2.30 29.33
N VAL A 53 11.86 -2.17 28.07
CA VAL A 53 12.60 -1.53 26.98
C VAL A 53 12.51 -0.01 27.09
N LEU A 54 11.33 0.50 27.44
CA LEU A 54 11.09 1.92 27.66
C LEU A 54 11.91 2.43 28.86
N GLU A 55 11.89 1.69 29.98
CA GLU A 55 12.70 2.02 31.16
C GLU A 55 14.21 2.00 30.85
N HIS A 56 14.66 1.09 29.98
CA HIS A 56 16.06 1.01 29.61
C HIS A 56 16.51 2.21 28.77
N ASP A 57 15.71 2.61 27.78
CA ASP A 57 15.95 3.80 26.97
C ASP A 57 15.93 5.08 27.83
N GLU A 58 14.97 5.17 28.76
CA GLU A 58 14.89 6.29 29.71
C GLU A 58 16.15 6.37 30.61
N ARG A 59 16.67 5.23 31.08
CA ARG A 59 17.94 5.18 31.84
C ARG A 59 19.15 5.56 31.00
N LEU A 60 19.17 5.23 29.71
CA LEU A 60 20.23 5.65 28.78
C LEU A 60 20.17 7.17 28.54
N MET A 61 18.97 7.72 28.34
CA MET A 61 18.73 9.15 28.15
C MET A 61 19.02 9.97 29.41
N ALA A 62 18.73 9.43 30.59
CA ALA A 62 19.06 10.05 31.88
C ALA A 62 20.57 10.19 32.11
N LYS A 63 21.39 9.27 31.57
CA LYS A 63 22.85 9.33 31.64
C LYS A 63 23.47 10.37 30.69
N LEU A 64 22.73 10.83 29.69
CA LEU A 64 23.17 11.83 28.70
C LEU A 64 22.89 13.28 29.13
N ARG A 65 22.12 13.50 30.21
CA ARG A 65 21.88 14.83 30.78
C ARG A 65 22.96 15.17 31.82
N PRO A 66 23.78 16.22 31.63
CA PRO A 66 24.67 16.70 32.68
C PRO A 66 23.87 17.45 33.75
N SER A 67 24.06 17.08 35.02
CA SER A 67 23.42 17.67 36.21
C SER A 67 23.85 19.12 36.45
N GLN A 68 22.89 20.04 36.58
CA GLN A 68 23.00 21.21 37.46
C GLN A 68 21.72 21.39 38.30
N LYS A 69 21.91 21.90 39.52
CA LYS A 69 21.15 21.72 40.78
C LYS A 69 20.09 22.84 41.05
N PRO A 70 19.26 22.74 42.12
CA PRO A 70 17.93 23.36 42.23
C PRO A 70 17.86 24.64 43.10
N GLN A 71 16.86 25.53 42.89
CA GLN A 71 16.26 26.35 43.96
C GLN A 71 14.96 27.14 43.63
N VAL A 72 13.99 27.04 44.58
CA VAL A 72 12.88 27.93 45.02
C VAL A 72 11.51 27.99 44.26
N SER A 73 10.45 27.81 45.07
CA SER A 73 8.98 27.74 44.85
C SER A 73 8.25 29.08 45.11
N LEU A 74 7.28 29.55 44.29
CA LEU A 74 5.78 29.54 44.41
C LEU A 74 5.21 30.80 43.67
N PRO A 75 3.89 30.97 43.37
CA PRO A 75 2.75 30.06 43.43
C PRO A 75 1.91 29.97 42.11
N GLU A 76 0.84 29.18 42.20
CA GLU A 76 -0.05 28.62 41.18
C GLU A 76 -0.83 29.62 40.30
N THR A 77 -1.07 29.23 39.04
CA THR A 77 -2.24 29.68 38.28
C THR A 77 -2.80 28.51 37.49
N HIS A 78 -4.10 28.29 37.61
CA HIS A 78 -4.83 27.09 37.21
C HIS A 78 -4.83 26.81 35.70
N GLN A 79 -4.53 25.56 35.37
CA GLN A 79 -5.16 24.66 34.37
C GLN A 79 -5.83 25.27 33.12
N ALA A 80 -5.30 24.92 31.93
CA ALA A 80 -6.08 24.29 30.85
C ALA A 80 -5.16 23.74 29.74
N SER A 81 -5.06 22.41 29.71
CA SER A 81 -5.14 21.57 28.50
C SER A 81 -4.38 22.02 27.24
N ALA A 82 -3.10 21.65 27.15
CA ALA A 82 -2.42 21.56 25.86
C ALA A 82 -2.90 20.29 25.14
N THR A 83 -3.93 20.44 24.31
CA THR A 83 -4.33 19.47 23.30
C THR A 83 -3.12 19.20 22.40
N SER A 84 -2.72 17.93 22.34
CA SER A 84 -1.74 17.40 21.40
C SER A 84 -2.15 17.78 19.97
N SER A 85 -1.51 18.81 19.42
CA SER A 85 -1.68 19.21 18.04
C SER A 85 -1.00 18.16 17.17
N SER A 86 -1.78 17.23 16.63
CA SER A 86 -1.39 16.41 15.51
C SER A 86 -0.95 17.33 14.37
N VAL A 87 0.26 17.12 13.85
CA VAL A 87 0.71 17.77 12.61
C VAL A 87 -0.16 17.21 11.48
N PHE A 88 -1.31 17.84 11.24
CA PHE A 88 -2.07 17.65 10.03
C PHE A 88 -1.24 18.22 8.88
N HIS A 89 -0.53 17.38 8.13
CA HIS A 89 -0.11 17.79 6.80
C HIS A 89 -1.40 18.04 6.01
N ALA A 90 -1.70 19.32 5.72
CA ALA A 90 -2.83 19.69 4.90
C ALA A 90 -2.71 18.97 3.54
N GLN A 91 -3.76 18.26 3.15
CA GLN A 91 -3.82 17.61 1.84
C GLN A 91 -3.68 18.68 0.76
N LEU A 92 -2.82 18.44 -0.22
CA LEU A 92 -2.70 19.33 -1.37
C LEU A 92 -4.02 19.28 -2.18
N PRO A 93 -4.48 20.39 -2.76
CA PRO A 93 -5.65 20.37 -3.64
C PRO A 93 -5.50 19.39 -4.82
N THR A 94 -4.27 19.10 -5.23
CA THR A 94 -3.95 18.18 -6.33
C THR A 94 -3.48 16.80 -5.86
N GLN A 95 -3.62 16.48 -4.56
CA GLN A 95 -3.18 15.21 -3.98
C GLN A 95 -3.77 14.01 -4.73
N GLN A 96 -2.93 13.04 -5.10
CA GLN A 96 -3.32 11.85 -5.86
C GLN A 96 -3.18 10.54 -5.07
N PHE A 97 -2.29 10.47 -4.07
CA PHE A 97 -2.03 9.27 -3.28
C PHE A 97 -2.44 9.47 -1.82
N GLY A 98 -2.97 8.43 -1.17
CA GLY A 98 -3.38 8.50 0.23
C GLY A 98 -4.73 9.19 0.45
N VAL A 99 -5.58 9.22 -0.57
CA VAL A 99 -6.88 9.91 -0.59
C VAL A 99 -7.91 9.05 -1.32
N SER A 100 -9.20 9.31 -1.11
CA SER A 100 -10.29 8.62 -1.80
C SER A 100 -10.35 8.97 -3.29
N LEU A 101 -10.93 8.05 -4.07
CA LEU A 101 -11.30 8.33 -5.45
C LEU A 101 -12.25 9.53 -5.57
N GLN A 102 -13.20 9.65 -4.64
CA GLN A 102 -14.10 10.79 -4.54
C GLN A 102 -13.34 12.11 -4.41
N PHE A 103 -12.34 12.18 -3.51
CA PHE A 103 -11.50 13.36 -3.36
C PHE A 103 -10.80 13.72 -4.69
N ILE A 104 -10.20 12.73 -5.36
CA ILE A 104 -9.51 12.95 -6.63
C ILE A 104 -10.48 13.46 -7.70
N ARG A 105 -11.71 12.92 -7.75
CA ARG A 105 -12.77 13.34 -8.66
C ARG A 105 -13.16 14.79 -8.44
N ASP A 106 -13.46 15.16 -7.20
CA ASP A 106 -13.91 16.51 -6.84
C ASP A 106 -12.85 17.60 -7.11
N HIS A 107 -11.57 17.20 -7.16
CA HIS A 107 -10.43 18.08 -7.45
C HIS A 107 -9.86 17.92 -8.86
N SER A 108 -10.52 17.12 -9.71
CA SER A 108 -10.19 16.99 -11.13
C SER A 108 -11.17 17.81 -11.98
N PRO A 109 -10.79 18.20 -13.21
CA PRO A 109 -11.76 18.77 -14.16
C PRO A 109 -12.96 17.84 -14.33
N ALA A 110 -14.15 18.42 -14.46
CA ALA A 110 -15.37 17.65 -14.70
C ALA A 110 -15.21 16.81 -15.98
N ASP A 111 -15.31 15.50 -15.83
CA ASP A 111 -15.17 14.50 -16.89
C ASP A 111 -16.24 13.44 -16.66
N ASP A 112 -17.13 13.27 -17.64
CA ASP A 112 -18.19 12.27 -17.60
C ASP A 112 -17.64 10.84 -17.54
N ASP A 113 -16.39 10.62 -17.99
CA ASP A 113 -15.66 9.34 -17.95
C ASP A 113 -14.45 9.41 -17.01
N PHE A 114 -14.68 9.91 -15.79
CA PHE A 114 -13.66 10.06 -14.77
C PHE A 114 -12.86 8.75 -14.55
N ILE A 115 -11.54 8.87 -14.75
CA ILE A 115 -10.52 7.89 -14.36
C ILE A 115 -9.41 8.68 -13.66
N PRO A 116 -8.91 8.24 -12.49
CA PRO A 116 -7.85 8.94 -11.78
C PRO A 116 -6.66 9.25 -12.70
N PRO A 117 -6.14 10.49 -12.72
CA PRO A 117 -5.08 10.90 -13.65
C PRO A 117 -3.86 9.98 -13.64
N VAL A 118 -3.41 9.56 -12.45
CA VAL A 118 -2.28 8.64 -12.28
C VAL A 118 -2.57 7.29 -12.93
N VAL A 119 -3.78 6.76 -12.77
CA VAL A 119 -4.20 5.48 -13.38
C VAL A 119 -4.20 5.61 -14.89
N ARG A 120 -4.84 6.66 -15.43
CA ARG A 120 -4.92 6.93 -16.87
C ARG A 120 -3.52 7.02 -17.48
N GLN A 121 -2.64 7.82 -16.91
CA GLN A 121 -1.28 8.06 -17.40
C GLN A 121 -0.39 6.80 -17.33
N CYS A 122 -0.50 6.01 -16.26
CA CYS A 122 0.21 4.73 -16.18
C CYS A 122 -0.28 3.76 -17.25
N VAL A 123 -1.60 3.60 -17.41
CA VAL A 123 -2.19 2.68 -18.38
C VAL A 123 -1.87 3.10 -19.82
N GLU A 124 -1.93 4.39 -20.14
CA GLU A 124 -1.58 4.91 -21.47
C GLU A 124 -0.12 4.60 -21.84
N PHE A 125 0.80 4.82 -20.90
CA PHE A 125 2.21 4.50 -21.10
C PHE A 125 2.45 2.98 -21.22
N LEU A 126 1.80 2.18 -20.37
CA LEU A 126 1.97 0.72 -20.36
C LEU A 126 1.24 0.02 -21.51
N SER A 127 0.30 0.68 -22.17
CA SER A 127 -0.45 0.13 -23.32
C SER A 127 0.32 0.19 -24.63
N GLN A 128 1.52 0.79 -24.65
CA GLN A 128 2.37 0.78 -25.83
C GLN A 128 2.82 -0.67 -26.16
N PRO A 129 2.94 -1.06 -27.44
CA PRO A 129 3.23 -2.45 -27.82
C PRO A 129 4.51 -3.02 -27.16
N ASP A 130 5.58 -2.23 -27.12
CA ASP A 130 6.86 -2.56 -26.49
C ASP A 130 6.76 -2.71 -24.96
N ALA A 131 5.94 -1.87 -24.32
CA ALA A 131 5.66 -1.99 -22.89
C ALA A 131 4.89 -3.28 -22.57
N LEU A 132 3.89 -3.63 -23.37
CA LEU A 132 3.08 -4.85 -23.19
C LEU A 132 3.89 -6.14 -23.35
N GLU A 133 4.97 -6.14 -24.13
CA GLU A 133 5.84 -7.30 -24.34
C GLU A 133 6.96 -7.42 -23.29
N THR A 134 7.09 -6.44 -22.39
CA THR A 134 8.16 -6.40 -21.39
C THR A 134 8.04 -7.55 -20.38
N GLU A 135 9.04 -8.42 -20.36
CA GLU A 135 9.10 -9.57 -19.44
C GLU A 135 8.94 -9.16 -17.97
N GLY A 136 7.95 -9.78 -17.31
CA GLY A 136 7.66 -9.58 -15.91
C GLY A 136 7.12 -8.20 -15.57
N ILE A 137 6.45 -7.52 -16.52
CA ILE A 137 5.62 -6.33 -16.24
C ILE A 137 4.72 -6.60 -15.02
N PHE A 138 4.60 -5.63 -14.12
CA PHE A 138 3.99 -5.76 -12.77
C PHE A 138 4.67 -6.71 -11.78
N ARG A 139 5.50 -7.67 -12.20
CA ARG A 139 6.20 -8.58 -11.27
C ARG A 139 7.51 -8.00 -10.73
N ARG A 140 8.26 -7.31 -11.58
CA ARG A 140 9.58 -6.77 -11.20
C ARG A 140 9.43 -5.50 -10.34
N SER A 141 10.46 -5.25 -9.53
CA SER A 141 10.53 -4.06 -8.67
C SER A 141 11.19 -2.90 -9.40
N ALA A 142 10.80 -1.68 -9.03
CA ALA A 142 11.41 -0.43 -9.48
C ALA A 142 12.15 0.26 -8.32
N SER A 143 12.94 1.29 -8.63
CA SER A 143 13.64 2.09 -7.62
C SER A 143 12.65 2.77 -6.67
N THR A 144 12.69 2.42 -5.38
CA THR A 144 11.79 3.01 -4.37
C THR A 144 11.99 4.51 -4.19
N VAL A 145 13.20 5.01 -4.46
CA VAL A 145 13.51 6.45 -4.40
C VAL A 145 12.81 7.18 -5.53
N LEU A 146 12.93 6.67 -6.76
CA LEU A 146 12.27 7.27 -7.93
C LEU A 146 10.74 7.15 -7.85
N VAL A 147 10.21 6.03 -7.37
CA VAL A 147 8.76 5.90 -7.12
C VAL A 147 8.27 6.97 -6.15
N ARG A 148 9.03 7.26 -5.08
CA ARG A 148 8.67 8.31 -4.12
C ARG A 148 8.71 9.70 -4.76
N GLU A 149 9.71 9.97 -5.59
CA GLU A 149 9.84 11.24 -6.31
C GLU A 149 8.67 11.45 -7.26
N ILE A 150 8.41 10.48 -8.15
CA ILE A 150 7.29 10.54 -9.10
C ILE A 150 5.95 10.70 -8.35
N LYS A 151 5.77 9.98 -7.23
CA LYS A 151 4.59 10.14 -6.37
C LYS A 151 4.42 11.57 -5.86
N SER A 152 5.52 12.20 -5.41
CA SER A 152 5.52 13.59 -4.95
C SER A 152 5.12 14.53 -6.07
N GLN A 153 5.67 14.35 -7.26
CA GLN A 153 5.33 15.14 -8.45
C GLN A 153 3.84 15.00 -8.82
N CYS A 154 3.30 13.77 -8.81
CA CYS A 154 1.88 13.53 -9.05
C CYS A 154 0.99 14.21 -8.01
N ASN A 155 1.35 14.18 -6.72
CA ASN A 155 0.60 14.87 -5.67
C ASN A 155 0.61 16.40 -5.81
N MET A 156 1.57 16.97 -6.52
CA MET A 156 1.62 18.39 -6.87
C MET A 156 0.84 18.70 -8.16
N GLY A 157 0.26 17.70 -8.82
CA GLY A 157 -0.49 17.84 -10.08
C GLY A 157 0.36 17.70 -11.35
N HIS A 158 1.64 17.32 -11.22
CA HIS A 158 2.50 17.07 -12.38
C HIS A 158 2.27 15.67 -12.96
N LYS A 159 2.39 15.55 -14.29
CA LYS A 159 2.36 14.25 -14.96
C LYS A 159 3.60 13.42 -14.54
N PRO A 160 3.46 12.11 -14.30
CA PRO A 160 4.58 11.24 -13.99
C PRO A 160 5.51 11.15 -15.19
N ASP A 161 6.80 11.33 -14.95
CA ASP A 161 7.84 11.01 -15.92
C ASP A 161 8.43 9.64 -15.59
N PHE A 162 8.14 8.66 -16.45
CA PHE A 162 8.64 7.29 -16.30
C PHE A 162 10.03 7.10 -16.91
N ASN A 163 10.51 8.06 -17.71
CA ASN A 163 11.79 8.01 -18.40
C ASN A 163 12.01 6.68 -19.18
N GLY A 164 10.96 6.16 -19.80
CA GLY A 164 10.97 4.88 -20.54
C GLY A 164 10.94 3.61 -19.69
N ASP A 165 10.90 3.70 -18.36
CA ASP A 165 10.90 2.52 -17.48
C ASP A 165 9.49 1.95 -17.27
N VAL A 166 9.20 0.85 -17.97
CA VAL A 166 7.95 0.07 -17.87
C VAL A 166 7.70 -0.42 -16.45
N HIS A 167 8.73 -0.85 -15.72
CA HIS A 167 8.57 -1.35 -14.35
C HIS A 167 8.27 -0.20 -13.38
N MET A 168 8.74 1.01 -13.68
CA MET A 168 8.41 2.22 -12.91
C MET A 168 6.91 2.52 -12.97
N ALA A 169 6.35 2.61 -14.18
CA ALA A 169 4.92 2.85 -14.38
C ALA A 169 4.08 1.72 -13.76
N ALA A 170 4.49 0.46 -13.94
CA ALA A 170 3.80 -0.69 -13.36
C ALA A 170 3.81 -0.67 -11.83
N VAL A 171 4.91 -0.28 -11.19
CA VAL A 171 5.00 -0.14 -9.73
C VAL A 171 4.19 1.06 -9.23
N LEU A 172 4.18 2.18 -9.97
CA LEU A 172 3.41 3.36 -9.60
C LEU A 172 1.90 3.07 -9.62
N LEU A 173 1.39 2.40 -10.67
CA LEU A 173 -0.02 1.99 -10.76
C LEU A 173 -0.45 1.12 -9.57
N LYS A 174 0.32 0.07 -9.25
CA LYS A 174 0.04 -0.76 -8.07
C LYS A 174 0.13 0.02 -6.76
N THR A 175 1.02 1.01 -6.70
CA THR A 175 1.20 1.85 -5.51
C THR A 175 0.07 2.82 -5.32
N PHE A 176 -0.51 3.35 -6.41
CA PHE A 176 -1.73 4.15 -6.38
C PHE A 176 -2.86 3.34 -5.75
N LEU A 177 -3.15 2.15 -6.31
CA LEU A 177 -4.21 1.28 -5.82
C LEU A 177 -4.06 0.96 -4.33
N ARG A 178 -2.86 0.52 -3.90
CA ARG A 178 -2.58 0.17 -2.51
C ARG A 178 -2.60 1.35 -1.53
N GLN A 179 -2.50 2.59 -2.02
CA GLN A 179 -2.48 3.79 -1.18
C GLN A 179 -3.79 4.58 -1.28
N LEU A 180 -4.84 4.03 -1.88
CA LEU A 180 -6.18 4.55 -1.64
C LEU A 180 -6.48 4.44 -0.13
N ASP A 181 -7.31 5.36 0.38
CA ASP A 181 -7.75 5.33 1.77
C ASP A 181 -8.61 4.10 2.11
N GLU A 182 -9.33 3.62 1.11
CA GLU A 182 -10.09 2.37 1.08
C GLU A 182 -9.67 1.51 -0.13
N PRO A 183 -9.63 0.16 -0.03
CA PRO A 183 -9.42 -0.69 -1.20
C PRO A 183 -10.36 -0.36 -2.35
N LEU A 184 -9.87 -0.55 -3.57
CA LEU A 184 -10.69 -0.33 -4.76
C LEU A 184 -11.98 -1.17 -4.71
N MET A 185 -11.91 -2.36 -4.11
CA MET A 185 -13.02 -3.26 -3.90
C MET A 185 -13.87 -2.96 -2.65
N THR A 186 -13.62 -1.85 -1.95
CA THR A 186 -14.25 -1.45 -0.67
C THR A 186 -14.08 -2.45 0.47
N TYR A 187 -14.26 -2.00 1.71
CA TYR A 187 -14.27 -2.88 2.87
C TYR A 187 -15.56 -3.70 2.97
N GLU A 188 -16.67 -3.20 2.40
CA GLU A 188 -17.97 -3.88 2.40
C GLU A 188 -17.92 -5.22 1.67
N LEU A 189 -17.17 -5.31 0.56
CA LEU A 189 -17.05 -6.56 -0.20
C LEU A 189 -15.99 -7.52 0.34
N TYR A 190 -15.21 -7.13 1.36
CA TYR A 190 -14.04 -7.90 1.81
C TYR A 190 -14.40 -9.34 2.22
N ASP A 191 -15.45 -9.50 3.03
CA ASP A 191 -15.86 -10.81 3.54
C ASP A 191 -16.44 -11.69 2.43
N GLU A 192 -17.22 -11.11 1.51
CA GLU A 192 -17.75 -11.81 0.32
C GLU A 192 -16.62 -12.28 -0.59
N ILE A 193 -15.59 -11.46 -0.80
CA ILE A 193 -14.39 -11.82 -1.56
C ILE A 193 -13.61 -12.93 -0.86
N CYS A 194 -13.46 -12.85 0.46
CA CYS A 194 -12.78 -13.90 1.23
C CYS A 194 -13.54 -15.23 1.20
N ALA A 195 -14.87 -15.20 1.07
CA ALA A 195 -15.73 -16.36 0.90
C ALA A 195 -15.82 -16.86 -0.55
N PHE A 196 -15.16 -16.21 -1.53
CA PHE A 196 -15.30 -16.56 -2.95
C PHE A 196 -15.07 -18.05 -3.26
N GLN A 197 -14.12 -18.70 -2.58
CA GLN A 197 -13.82 -20.11 -2.81
C GLN A 197 -14.92 -21.07 -2.35
N THR A 198 -15.75 -20.64 -1.40
CA THR A 198 -16.87 -21.44 -0.87
C THR A 198 -18.10 -21.36 -1.76
N LEU A 199 -18.12 -20.44 -2.73
CA LEU A 199 -19.20 -20.33 -3.71
C LEU A 199 -19.19 -21.52 -4.68
N ASP A 200 -20.38 -22.04 -4.95
CA ASP A 200 -20.62 -23.02 -6.00
C ASP A 200 -20.23 -22.44 -7.35
N LYS A 201 -19.62 -23.26 -8.21
CA LYS A 201 -19.06 -22.80 -9.49
C LYS A 201 -20.10 -22.09 -10.37
N ASP A 202 -21.33 -22.59 -10.36
CA ASP A 202 -22.43 -22.08 -11.17
C ASP A 202 -22.97 -20.74 -10.64
N GLU A 203 -22.73 -20.42 -9.36
CA GLU A 203 -23.18 -19.17 -8.73
C GLU A 203 -22.13 -18.05 -8.85
N ARG A 204 -20.85 -18.38 -9.03
CA ARG A 204 -19.73 -17.41 -9.02
C ARG A 204 -19.95 -16.23 -9.96
N SER A 205 -20.31 -16.49 -11.22
CA SER A 205 -20.49 -15.42 -12.22
C SER A 205 -21.60 -14.46 -11.78
N ARG A 206 -22.75 -14.99 -11.32
CA ARG A 206 -23.88 -14.17 -10.84
C ARG A 206 -23.49 -13.35 -9.61
N THR A 207 -22.89 -13.99 -8.60
CA THR A 207 -22.52 -13.32 -7.35
C THR A 207 -21.50 -12.22 -7.59
N VAL A 208 -20.46 -12.49 -8.38
CA VAL A 208 -19.44 -11.48 -8.71
C VAL A 208 -20.05 -10.32 -9.50
N LYS A 209 -20.96 -10.57 -10.45
CA LYS A 209 -21.66 -9.48 -11.16
C LYS A 209 -22.43 -8.57 -10.20
N ILE A 210 -23.16 -9.12 -9.23
CA ILE A 210 -23.87 -8.34 -8.22
C ILE A 210 -22.88 -7.49 -7.41
N MET A 211 -21.77 -8.09 -6.95
CA MET A 211 -20.73 -7.37 -6.21
C MET A 211 -20.16 -6.19 -7.00
N ILE A 212 -19.87 -6.39 -8.29
CA ILE A 212 -19.22 -5.37 -9.13
C ILE A 212 -20.19 -4.32 -9.66
N LEU A 213 -21.40 -4.71 -10.08
CA LEU A 213 -22.33 -3.82 -10.79
C LEU A 213 -23.34 -3.13 -9.86
N GLU A 214 -23.69 -3.75 -8.73
CA GLU A 214 -24.76 -3.24 -7.86
C GLU A 214 -24.22 -2.67 -6.54
N LYS A 215 -23.11 -3.20 -6.03
CA LYS A 215 -22.56 -2.80 -4.71
C LYS A 215 -21.38 -1.84 -4.79
N LEU A 216 -20.61 -1.89 -5.89
CA LEU A 216 -19.40 -1.10 -6.01
C LEU A 216 -19.74 0.37 -6.34
N PRO A 217 -19.16 1.38 -5.65
CA PRO A 217 -19.38 2.78 -6.01
C PRO A 217 -18.95 3.08 -7.45
N GLU A 218 -19.60 4.06 -8.08
CA GLU A 218 -19.40 4.37 -9.50
C GLU A 218 -17.93 4.62 -9.88
N ASP A 219 -17.21 5.43 -9.10
CA ASP A 219 -15.79 5.74 -9.38
C ASP A 219 -14.89 4.51 -9.22
N ASN A 220 -15.20 3.65 -8.24
CA ASN A 220 -14.51 2.38 -8.01
C ASN A 220 -14.76 1.42 -9.18
N TYR A 221 -16.01 1.30 -9.62
CA TYR A 221 -16.41 0.48 -10.77
C TYR A 221 -15.70 0.92 -12.05
N ARG A 222 -15.73 2.22 -12.38
CA ARG A 222 -15.07 2.75 -13.58
C ARG A 222 -13.56 2.53 -13.57
N THR A 223 -12.93 2.81 -12.43
CA THR A 223 -11.49 2.61 -12.25
C THR A 223 -11.13 1.12 -12.37
N LEU A 224 -11.92 0.23 -11.76
CA LEU A 224 -11.74 -1.21 -11.84
C LEU A 224 -11.91 -1.72 -13.28
N LYS A 225 -12.99 -1.35 -13.97
CA LYS A 225 -13.25 -1.70 -15.38
C LYS A 225 -12.08 -1.28 -16.26
N TYR A 226 -11.62 -0.04 -16.13
CA TYR A 226 -10.50 0.49 -16.93
C TYR A 226 -9.19 -0.30 -16.72
N ILE A 227 -8.90 -0.67 -15.47
CA ILE A 227 -7.72 -1.47 -15.14
C ILE A 227 -7.87 -2.91 -15.65
N MET A 228 -9.02 -3.55 -15.49
CA MET A 228 -9.24 -4.92 -15.95
C MET A 228 -9.13 -5.03 -17.47
N GLN A 229 -9.70 -4.07 -18.21
CA GLN A 229 -9.56 -3.99 -19.67
C GLN A 229 -8.09 -3.85 -20.10
N PHE A 230 -7.31 -3.04 -19.39
CA PHE A 230 -5.88 -2.94 -19.66
C PHE A 230 -5.12 -4.24 -19.31
N LEU A 231 -5.44 -4.88 -18.18
CA LEU A 231 -4.79 -6.14 -17.79
C LEU A 231 -5.11 -7.28 -18.74
N SER A 232 -6.28 -7.28 -19.40
CA SER A 232 -6.55 -8.22 -20.49
C SER A 232 -5.55 -8.09 -21.63
N LYS A 233 -5.21 -6.86 -22.04
CA LYS A 233 -4.19 -6.62 -23.08
C LYS A 233 -2.81 -7.14 -22.65
N VAL A 234 -2.50 -7.10 -21.35
CA VAL A 234 -1.27 -7.69 -20.81
C VAL A 234 -1.32 -9.22 -20.90
N MET A 235 -2.45 -9.85 -20.55
CA MET A 235 -2.63 -11.30 -20.65
C MET A 235 -2.56 -11.81 -22.09
N ASP A 236 -3.07 -11.04 -23.05
CA ASP A 236 -3.00 -11.37 -24.48
C ASP A 236 -1.55 -11.46 -24.99
N ARG A 237 -0.60 -10.86 -24.27
CA ARG A 237 0.85 -10.92 -24.57
C ARG A 237 1.63 -11.80 -23.58
N SER A 238 0.95 -12.67 -22.83
CA SER A 238 1.56 -13.50 -21.78
C SER A 238 2.63 -14.46 -22.30
N ASP A 239 2.58 -14.88 -23.56
CA ASP A 239 3.64 -15.66 -24.19
C ASP A 239 4.99 -14.92 -24.25
N LEU A 240 4.96 -13.58 -24.29
CA LEU A 240 6.14 -12.72 -24.33
C LEU A 240 6.47 -12.20 -22.93
N ASN A 241 5.52 -11.51 -22.30
CA ASN A 241 5.75 -10.84 -21.02
C ASN A 241 5.71 -11.79 -19.80
N LYS A 242 5.25 -13.04 -19.96
CA LYS A 242 5.15 -14.09 -18.93
C LYS A 242 4.13 -13.84 -17.81
N MET A 243 3.20 -12.91 -18.01
CA MET A 243 2.18 -12.53 -17.04
C MET A 243 0.81 -13.08 -17.42
N THR A 244 0.52 -14.31 -16.99
CA THR A 244 -0.80 -14.93 -17.07
C THR A 244 -1.79 -14.32 -16.07
N SER A 245 -3.08 -14.64 -16.19
CA SER A 245 -4.13 -14.24 -15.23
C SER A 245 -3.73 -14.57 -13.79
N ALA A 246 -3.27 -15.80 -13.54
CA ALA A 246 -2.85 -16.24 -12.22
C ALA A 246 -1.64 -15.44 -11.68
N ASN A 247 -0.67 -15.11 -12.55
CA ASN A 247 0.49 -14.30 -12.16
C ASN A 247 0.08 -12.86 -11.83
N LEU A 248 -0.82 -12.27 -12.63
CA LEU A 248 -1.35 -10.94 -12.39
C LEU A 248 -2.22 -10.91 -11.13
N ALA A 249 -3.04 -11.93 -10.89
CA ALA A 249 -3.90 -12.03 -9.72
C ALA A 249 -3.12 -12.04 -8.41
N VAL A 250 -2.00 -12.78 -8.34
CA VAL A 250 -1.10 -12.76 -7.18
C VAL A 250 -0.52 -11.37 -6.92
N VAL A 251 -0.26 -10.60 -7.98
CA VAL A 251 0.29 -9.26 -7.87
C VAL A 251 -0.79 -8.23 -7.56
N PHE A 252 -1.96 -8.29 -8.18
CA PHE A 252 -3.01 -7.27 -8.06
C PHE A 252 -3.97 -7.51 -6.91
N GLY A 253 -4.27 -8.76 -6.54
CA GLY A 253 -5.17 -9.09 -5.43
C GLY A 253 -4.92 -8.28 -4.16
N PRO A 254 -3.70 -8.25 -3.59
CA PRO A 254 -3.41 -7.46 -2.38
C PRO A 254 -3.34 -5.95 -2.60
N ASN A 255 -3.44 -5.46 -3.84
CA ASN A 255 -3.58 -4.04 -4.16
C ASN A 255 -5.03 -3.66 -4.49
N LEU A 256 -5.95 -4.62 -4.59
CA LEU A 256 -7.37 -4.38 -4.83
C LEU A 256 -8.21 -4.58 -3.57
N VAL A 257 -7.75 -5.46 -2.67
CA VAL A 257 -8.48 -5.91 -1.49
C VAL A 257 -7.52 -5.99 -0.31
N TRP A 258 -7.90 -5.42 0.84
CA TRP A 258 -7.23 -5.62 2.12
C TRP A 258 -8.21 -5.33 3.27
N PRO A 259 -8.01 -5.89 4.47
CA PRO A 259 -8.93 -5.69 5.58
C PRO A 259 -8.85 -4.26 6.13
N GLN A 260 -9.97 -3.76 6.67
CA GLN A 260 -10.04 -2.43 7.31
C GLN A 260 -9.15 -2.33 8.55
N HIS A 261 -9.00 -3.45 9.27
CA HIS A 261 -8.24 -3.51 10.50
C HIS A 261 -7.25 -4.67 10.47
N GLY A 262 -6.04 -4.41 10.97
CA GLY A 262 -4.97 -5.40 11.03
C GLY A 262 -4.28 -5.64 9.69
N GLN A 263 -3.53 -6.73 9.61
CA GLN A 263 -2.87 -7.15 8.38
C GLN A 263 -3.63 -8.27 7.70
N MET A 264 -3.52 -8.34 6.38
CA MET A 264 -4.05 -9.46 5.62
C MET A 264 -3.47 -10.78 6.14
N THR A 265 -4.36 -11.72 6.43
CA THR A 265 -3.98 -13.05 6.92
C THR A 265 -3.58 -13.95 5.75
N LEU A 266 -2.71 -14.93 6.01
CA LEU A 266 -2.34 -15.92 5.00
C LEU A 266 -3.55 -16.71 4.46
N SER A 267 -4.59 -16.89 5.27
CA SER A 267 -5.83 -17.57 4.86
C SER A 267 -6.67 -16.75 3.88
N SER A 268 -6.59 -15.42 3.91
CA SER A 268 -7.34 -14.54 2.99
C SER A 268 -6.64 -14.34 1.64
N ILE A 269 -5.32 -14.51 1.56
CA ILE A 269 -4.54 -14.32 0.31
C ILE A 269 -5.03 -15.26 -0.80
N GLY A 270 -5.26 -16.53 -0.48
CA GLY A 270 -5.72 -17.53 -1.45
C GLY A 270 -7.05 -17.15 -2.09
N PRO A 271 -8.11 -16.89 -1.30
CA PRO A 271 -9.39 -16.42 -1.81
C PRO A 271 -9.31 -15.13 -2.63
N ILE A 272 -8.59 -14.11 -2.14
CA ILE A 272 -8.43 -12.83 -2.82
C ILE A 272 -7.78 -13.01 -4.20
N ASN A 273 -6.73 -13.83 -4.29
CA ASN A 273 -6.06 -14.10 -5.56
C ASN A 273 -6.98 -14.88 -6.52
N GLN A 274 -7.75 -15.87 -6.04
CA GLN A 274 -8.69 -16.60 -6.89
C GLN A 274 -9.84 -15.72 -7.40
N PHE A 275 -10.35 -14.83 -6.55
CA PHE A 275 -11.34 -13.84 -6.96
C PHE A 275 -10.78 -12.89 -8.02
N THR A 276 -9.54 -12.41 -7.84
CA THR A 276 -8.88 -11.53 -8.81
C THR A 276 -8.63 -12.22 -10.14
N ASP A 277 -8.19 -13.49 -10.11
CA ASP A 277 -8.03 -14.32 -11.32
C ASP A 277 -9.37 -14.53 -12.04
N PHE A 278 -10.46 -14.73 -11.28
CA PHE A 278 -11.81 -14.84 -11.83
C PHE A 278 -12.27 -13.54 -12.50
N LEU A 279 -12.03 -12.37 -11.89
CA LEU A 279 -12.30 -11.06 -12.49
C LEU A 279 -11.57 -10.89 -13.82
N LEU A 280 -10.28 -11.24 -13.86
CA LEU A 280 -9.45 -11.12 -15.07
C LEU A 280 -9.95 -12.04 -16.19
N THR A 281 -10.24 -13.30 -15.87
CA THR A 281 -10.60 -14.31 -16.87
C THR A 281 -12.01 -14.12 -17.42
N ASN A 282 -12.91 -13.51 -16.66
CA ASN A 282 -14.33 -13.34 -17.02
C ASN A 282 -14.71 -11.86 -17.21
N GLN A 283 -13.73 -10.99 -17.50
CA GLN A 283 -13.97 -9.55 -17.53
C GLN A 283 -15.06 -9.13 -18.53
N ASP A 284 -15.13 -9.77 -19.70
CA ASP A 284 -16.11 -9.42 -20.76
C ASP A 284 -17.54 -9.76 -20.35
N GLU A 285 -17.72 -10.75 -19.45
CA GLU A 285 -19.02 -11.11 -18.92
C GLU A 285 -19.43 -10.28 -17.70
N ILE A 286 -18.45 -9.85 -16.90
CA ILE A 286 -18.65 -9.16 -15.63
C ILE A 286 -18.86 -7.67 -15.85
N PHE A 287 -18.01 -7.04 -16.66
CA PHE A 287 -18.08 -5.62 -16.97
C PHE A 287 -18.91 -5.45 -18.23
N ILE A 288 -20.03 -4.73 -18.13
CA ILE A 288 -20.83 -4.39 -19.32
C ILE A 288 -19.96 -3.49 -20.20
N ILE A 289 -19.58 -3.98 -21.39
CA ILE A 289 -18.75 -3.24 -22.36
C ILE A 289 -19.53 -2.06 -22.90
#